data_AF-A0A512IUG8-F1
#
_entry.id   AF-A0A512IUG8-F1
#
_cell.length_a   1.000
_cell.length_b   1.000
_cell.length_c   1.000
_cell.angle_alpha   90.00
_cell.angle_beta   90.00
_cell.angle_gamma   90.00
#
_symmetry.space_group_name_H-M   'P 1'
#
loop_
_entity.id
_entity.type
_entity.pdbx_description
1 polymer ?
#
loop_
_entity_poly.entity_id
_entity_poly.type
_entity_poly.pdbx_seq_one_letter_code
_entity_poly.pdbx_strand_id
1 'polypeptide(L)'
;MSDHLEDVKKYAKAPVNEKAVAGLTKTYRLVLSKPDTRYVACSDKAERETVRKNFLEKKLGLSGDDLDASIEATCQRMKADRTKSRLTFYYLLAEHYGKLDTFA
;
A
#
# COMPACT_ATOMS: atom_id res chain seq x y z
N MET A 1 18.07 8.07 -2.02
CA MET A 1 17.39 7.01 -1.24
C MET A 1 15.91 7.34 -1.27
N SER A 2 15.05 6.43 -1.72
CA SER A 2 13.60 6.69 -1.77
C SER A 2 13.12 6.96 -0.35
N ASP A 3 12.75 8.20 -0.05
CA ASP A 3 12.23 8.56 1.27
C ASP A 3 10.76 8.11 1.37
N HIS A 4 10.59 6.81 1.60
CA HIS A 4 9.30 6.15 1.70
C HIS A 4 8.42 6.79 2.78
N LEU A 5 9.04 7.33 3.82
CA LEU A 5 8.36 8.01 4.89
C LEU A 5 7.75 9.34 4.41
N GLU A 6 8.52 10.17 3.72
CA GLU A 6 8.00 11.41 3.12
C GLU A 6 6.88 11.13 2.12
N ASP A 7 6.98 10.05 1.35
CA ASP A 7 5.91 9.69 0.41
C ASP A 7 4.61 9.27 1.12
N VAL A 8 4.73 8.49 2.20
CA VAL A 8 3.59 8.12 3.04
C VAL A 8 2.95 9.35 3.70
N LYS A 9 3.75 10.29 4.22
CA LYS A 9 3.26 11.53 4.86
C LYS A 9 2.37 12.36 3.95
N LYS A 10 2.57 12.34 2.62
CA LYS A 10 1.70 13.06 1.66
C LYS A 10 0.26 12.57 1.67
N TYR A 11 0.05 11.29 1.99
CA TYR A 11 -1.25 10.63 1.84
C TYR A 11 -1.81 10.04 3.12
N ALA A 12 -1.05 9.86 4.19
CA ALA A 12 -1.58 9.34 5.45
C ALA A 12 -2.68 10.25 6.00
N LYS A 13 -3.69 9.67 6.67
CA LYS A 13 -4.76 10.45 7.32
C LYS A 13 -4.40 10.80 8.76
N ALA A 14 -3.62 9.94 9.41
CA ALA A 14 -3.18 10.09 10.78
C ALA A 14 -1.67 10.41 10.85
N PRO A 15 -1.13 10.73 12.04
CA PRO A 15 0.31 10.76 12.25
C PRO A 15 0.95 9.45 11.77
N VAL A 16 1.99 9.57 10.93
CA VAL A 16 2.59 8.40 10.28
C VAL A 16 3.23 7.48 11.32
N ASN A 17 2.85 6.21 11.29
CA ASN A 17 3.51 5.19 12.10
C ASN A 17 4.83 4.79 11.42
N GLU A 18 5.92 5.42 11.85
CA GLU A 18 7.27 5.21 11.31
C GLU A 18 7.74 3.75 11.44
N LYS A 19 7.34 3.07 12.52
CA LYS A 19 7.66 1.64 12.72
C LYS A 19 6.99 0.77 11.66
N ALA A 20 5.70 1.03 11.40
CA ALA A 20 4.97 0.33 10.34
C ALA A 20 5.59 0.60 8.95
N VAL A 21 6.03 1.83 8.67
CA VAL A 21 6.75 2.16 7.43
C VAL A 21 8.07 1.38 7.34
N ALA A 22 8.84 1.30 8.43
CA ALA A 22 10.09 0.55 8.47
C ALA A 22 9.87 -0.96 8.28
N GLY A 23 8.87 -1.55 8.94
CA GLY A 23 8.54 -2.96 8.80
C GLY A 23 7.96 -3.32 7.42
N LEU A 24 7.17 -2.44 6.81
CA LEU A 24 6.75 -2.57 5.41
C LEU A 24 7.96 -2.50 4.47
N THR A 25 8.86 -1.54 4.67
CA THR A 25 10.09 -1.41 3.87
C THR A 25 10.93 -2.68 3.95
N LYS A 26 11.09 -3.24 5.15
CA LYS A 26 11.84 -4.49 5.37
C LYS A 26 11.17 -5.69 4.70
N THR A 27 9.86 -5.83 4.88
CA THR A 27 9.07 -6.95 4.33
C THR A 27 9.04 -6.93 2.80
N TYR A 28 8.91 -5.75 2.20
CA TYR A 28 8.77 -5.58 0.75
C TYR A 28 10.05 -5.12 0.05
N ARG A 29 11.21 -5.16 0.71
CA ARG A 29 12.49 -4.67 0.17
C ARG A 29 12.78 -5.17 -1.25
N LEU A 30 12.61 -6.47 -1.50
CA LEU A 30 12.87 -7.08 -2.83
C LEU A 30 11.85 -6.65 -3.89
N VAL A 31 10.61 -6.37 -3.47
CA VAL A 31 9.54 -5.88 -4.35
C VAL A 31 9.79 -4.41 -4.70
N LEU A 32 10.28 -3.62 -3.74
CA LEU A 32 10.55 -2.19 -3.91
C LEU A 32 11.86 -1.92 -4.66
N SER A 33 12.81 -2.86 -4.65
CA SER A 33 14.08 -2.72 -5.38
C SER A 33 13.94 -2.91 -6.89
N LYS A 34 12.82 -3.49 -7.36
CA LYS A 34 12.59 -3.74 -8.79
C LYS A 34 11.70 -2.63 -9.39
N PRO A 35 12.05 -2.05 -10.55
CA PRO A 35 11.26 -0.99 -11.18
C PRO A 35 9.83 -1.40 -11.51
N ASP A 36 9.64 -2.64 -11.96
CA ASP A 36 8.34 -3.14 -12.43
C ASP A 36 7.36 -3.42 -11.29
N THR A 37 7.86 -3.62 -10.06
CA THR A 37 7.03 -4.05 -8.93
C THR A 37 6.96 -3.03 -7.80
N ARG A 38 7.66 -1.89 -7.89
CA ARG A 38 7.65 -0.85 -6.85
C ARG A 38 6.46 0.10 -6.94
N TYR A 39 5.68 0.04 -8.02
CA TYR A 39 4.51 0.90 -8.24
C TYR A 39 3.24 0.06 -8.41
N VAL A 40 2.09 0.69 -8.18
CA VAL A 40 0.76 0.08 -8.38
C VAL A 40 0.08 0.73 -9.58
N ALA A 41 -0.17 -0.08 -10.61
CA ALA A 41 -0.92 0.30 -11.80
C ALA A 41 -2.43 0.19 -11.56
N CYS A 42 -3.03 1.23 -10.97
CA CYS A 42 -4.46 1.27 -10.65
C CYS A 42 -5.42 1.07 -11.84
N SER A 43 -4.99 1.37 -13.07
CA SER A 43 -5.77 1.13 -14.28
C SER A 43 -5.78 -0.34 -14.72
N ASP A 44 -4.84 -1.13 -14.23
CA ASP A 44 -4.76 -2.56 -14.51
C ASP A 44 -5.59 -3.34 -13.50
N LYS A 45 -6.55 -4.12 -14.00
CA LYS A 45 -7.38 -4.98 -13.16
C LYS A 45 -6.57 -6.11 -12.52
N ALA A 46 -5.62 -6.71 -13.24
CA ALA A 46 -4.81 -7.80 -12.71
C ALA A 46 -3.90 -7.35 -11.57
N GLU A 47 -3.37 -6.12 -11.66
CA GLU A 47 -2.61 -5.50 -10.57
C GLU A 47 -3.51 -5.28 -9.33
N ARG A 48 -4.72 -4.74 -9.49
CA ARG A 48 -5.67 -4.57 -8.38
C ARG A 48 -6.06 -5.90 -7.73
N GLU A 49 -6.33 -6.94 -8.52
CA GLU A 49 -6.60 -8.28 -8.02
C GLU A 49 -5.40 -8.88 -7.27
N THR A 50 -4.18 -8.61 -7.73
CA THR A 50 -2.94 -9.03 -7.06
C THR A 50 -2.80 -8.37 -5.69
N VAL A 51 -3.11 -7.07 -5.59
CA VAL A 51 -3.14 -6.35 -4.30
C VAL A 51 -4.21 -6.94 -3.38
N ARG A 52 -5.43 -7.17 -3.90
CA ARG A 52 -6.52 -7.80 -3.13
C ARG A 52 -6.08 -9.15 -2.54
N LYS A 53 -5.67 -10.09 -3.39
CA LYS A 53 -5.35 -11.47 -2.98
C LYS A 53 -4.10 -11.55 -2.09
N ASN A 54 -3.01 -10.89 -2.49
CA ASN A 54 -1.73 -11.07 -1.82
C ASN A 54 -1.55 -10.16 -0.61
N PHE A 55 -2.10 -8.94 -0.65
CA PHE A 55 -1.96 -7.99 0.44
C PHE A 55 -3.17 -8.04 1.36
N LEU A 56 -4.37 -7.72 0.88
CA LEU A 56 -5.55 -7.62 1.75
C LEU A 56 -5.95 -8.98 2.32
N GLU A 57 -6.11 -10.00 1.48
CA GLU A 57 -6.55 -11.32 1.91
C GLU A 57 -5.42 -12.07 2.62
N LYS A 58 -4.29 -12.31 1.94
CA LYS A 58 -3.22 -13.14 2.49
C LYS A 58 -2.39 -12.47 3.58
N LYS A 59 -2.05 -11.18 3.44
CA LYS A 59 -1.15 -10.50 4.40
C LYS A 59 -1.91 -9.90 5.57
N LEU A 60 -3.06 -9.26 5.33
CA LEU A 60 -3.87 -8.63 6.39
C LEU A 60 -4.97 -9.55 6.96
N GLY A 61 -5.24 -10.68 6.31
CA GLY A 61 -6.23 -11.65 6.76
C GLY A 61 -7.68 -11.16 6.58
N LEU A 62 -7.92 -10.28 5.61
CA LEU A 62 -9.25 -9.72 5.36
C LEU A 62 -10.05 -10.60 4.39
N SER A 63 -11.37 -10.61 4.55
CA SER A 63 -12.30 -11.25 3.61
C SER A 63 -13.52 -10.37 3.44
N GLY A 64 -14.10 -10.35 2.25
CA GLY A 64 -15.31 -9.58 1.94
C GLY A 64 -15.28 -8.88 0.58
N ASP A 65 -16.43 -8.32 0.21
CA ASP A 65 -16.65 -7.63 -1.06
C ASP A 65 -16.13 -6.19 -1.07
N ASP A 66 -15.92 -5.58 0.11
CA ASP A 66 -15.45 -4.20 0.25
C ASP A 66 -13.96 -3.99 -0.10
N LEU A 67 -13.21 -5.07 -0.34
CA LEU A 67 -11.77 -5.00 -0.60
C LEU A 67 -11.44 -4.29 -1.92
N ASP A 68 -12.24 -4.50 -2.97
CA ASP A 68 -12.04 -3.80 -4.24
C ASP A 68 -12.36 -2.31 -4.11
N ALA A 69 -13.37 -1.96 -3.32
CA ALA A 69 -13.75 -0.58 -3.07
C ALA A 69 -12.64 0.20 -2.34
N SER A 70 -11.96 -0.41 -1.36
CA SER A 70 -10.86 0.24 -0.65
C SER A 70 -9.60 0.39 -1.53
N ILE A 71 -9.32 -0.57 -2.42
CA ILE A 71 -8.27 -0.45 -3.43
C ILE A 71 -8.58 0.71 -4.37
N GLU A 72 -9.80 0.79 -4.91
CA GLU A 72 -10.20 1.86 -5.81
C GLU A 72 -10.16 3.22 -5.11
N ALA A 73 -10.63 3.32 -3.87
CA ALA A 73 -10.54 4.54 -3.07
C ALA A 73 -9.09 4.99 -2.87
N THR A 74 -8.16 4.06 -2.62
CA THR A 74 -6.73 4.35 -2.50
C THR A 74 -6.14 4.80 -3.85
N CYS A 75 -6.56 4.15 -4.95
CA CYS A 75 -6.21 4.56 -6.31
C CYS A 75 -6.66 5.99 -6.63
N GLN A 76 -7.88 6.38 -6.23
CA GLN A 76 -8.39 7.74 -6.38
C GLN A 76 -7.60 8.72 -5.50
N ARG A 77 -7.27 8.36 -4.27
CA ARG A 77 -6.45 9.19 -3.37
C ARG A 77 -5.09 9.52 -3.95
N MET A 78 -4.47 8.57 -4.65
CA MET A 78 -3.17 8.74 -5.31
C MET A 78 -3.29 9.11 -6.80
N LYS A 79 -4.45 9.53 -7.30
CA LYS A 79 -4.71 9.71 -8.74
C LYS A 79 -3.72 10.67 -9.42
N ALA A 80 -3.34 11.75 -8.73
CA ALA A 80 -2.40 12.75 -9.23
C ALA A 80 -0.94 12.24 -9.32
N ASP A 81 -0.62 11.16 -8.59
CA ASP A 81 0.70 10.54 -8.62
C ASP A 81 0.80 9.55 -9.78
N ARG A 82 1.74 9.81 -10.68
CA ARG A 82 2.04 8.91 -11.81
C ARG A 82 2.84 7.68 -11.38
N THR A 83 3.50 7.75 -10.23
CA THR A 83 4.39 6.74 -9.67
C THR A 83 3.87 6.25 -8.32
N LYS A 84 2.60 5.81 -8.28
CA LYS A 84 1.92 5.35 -7.06
C LYS A 84 2.75 4.29 -6.34
N SER A 85 3.52 4.70 -5.34
CA SER A 85 4.44 3.86 -4.60
C SER A 85 3.68 2.69 -3.96
N ARG A 86 4.11 1.45 -4.22
CA ARG A 86 3.48 0.26 -3.67
C ARG A 86 3.55 0.22 -2.15
N LEU A 87 4.64 0.71 -1.58
CA LEU A 87 4.77 0.82 -0.12
C LEU A 87 3.72 1.78 0.44
N THR A 88 3.58 2.96 -0.18
CA THR A 88 2.61 3.97 0.22
C THR A 88 1.19 3.43 0.08
N PHE A 89 0.89 2.75 -1.02
CA PHE A 89 -0.38 2.08 -1.26
C PHE A 89 -0.73 1.06 -0.18
N TYR A 90 0.22 0.19 0.18
CA TYR A 90 0.05 -0.82 1.23
C TYR A 90 -0.11 -0.19 2.61
N TYR A 91 0.63 0.88 2.91
CA TYR A 91 0.46 1.63 4.14
C TYR A 91 -0.96 2.20 4.26
N LEU A 92 -1.48 2.85 3.21
CA LEU A 92 -2.81 3.46 3.23
C LEU A 92 -3.93 2.42 3.40
N LEU A 93 -3.79 1.26 2.77
CA LEU A 93 -4.73 0.15 2.96
C LEU A 93 -4.66 -0.41 4.39
N ALA A 94 -3.46 -0.61 4.93
CA ALA A 94 -3.30 -1.05 6.31
C ALA A 94 -3.80 -0.01 7.32
N GLU A 95 -3.61 1.29 7.06
CA GLU A 95 -4.18 2.40 7.84
C GLU A 95 -5.72 2.35 7.80
N HIS A 96 -6.31 2.19 6.61
CA HIS A 96 -7.76 2.12 6.43
C HIS A 96 -8.42 1.00 7.25
N TYR A 97 -7.78 -0.17 7.32
CA TYR A 97 -8.29 -1.32 8.05
C TYR A 97 -7.79 -1.42 9.51
N GLY A 98 -7.02 -0.45 10.00
CA GLY A 98 -6.47 -0.47 11.37
C GLY A 98 -5.48 -1.62 11.61
N LYS A 99 -4.73 -2.01 10.57
CA LYS A 99 -3.78 -3.14 10.57
C LYS A 99 -2.31 -2.71 10.57
N LEU A 100 -2.00 -1.44 10.86
CA LEU A 100 -0.62 -0.93 10.87
C LEU A 100 0.27 -1.67 11.88
N ASP A 101 -0.28 -2.10 13.02
CA ASP A 101 0.44 -2.87 14.04
C ASP A 101 0.96 -4.23 13.55
N THR A 102 0.42 -4.76 12.43
CA THR A 102 0.95 -5.99 11.81
C THR A 102 2.34 -5.79 11.20
N PHE A 103 2.77 -4.53 11.02
CA PHE A 103 4.05 -4.15 10.42
C PHE A 103 4.93 -3.32 11.34
N ALA A 104 4.47 -2.98 12.55
CA ALA A 104 5.22 -2.15 13.50
C ALA A 104 6.27 -2.96 14.30
#